data_AF-A0A2K8KU20-F1
#
_entry.id   AF-A0A2K8KU20-F1
#
_cell.length_a   1.000
_cell.length_b   1.000
_cell.length_c   1.000
_cell.angle_alpha   90.00
_cell.angle_beta   90.00
_cell.angle_gamma   90.00
#
_symmetry.space_group_name_H-M   'P 1'
#
loop_
_entity.id
_entity.type
_entity.pdbx_description
1 polymer ?
#
loop_
_entity_poly.entity_id
_entity_poly.type
_entity_poly.pdbx_seq_one_letter_code
_entity_poly.pdbx_strand_id
1 'polypeptide(L)'
;MMHFKQYIRTILITVTLATVAVATFAMGNRAVDPAQRMSYIFSQLNLTESQQAEVLDLLIAFSADQRSQMQTHREAMRAADPRPTRAELLALRDSRRSAQTQVLTDRLNTLLAPEITAELVTYLDAHRGGMMSGGRRDVTGSIGGRGHGKHRGYNQSSNQERIEG
;
A
#
# COMPACT_ATOMS: atom_id res chain seq x y z
N MET A 1 -32.57 15.74 33.93
CA MET A 1 -32.62 14.33 33.50
C MET A 1 -33.34 14.26 32.16
N MET A 2 -32.61 14.19 31.05
CA MET A 2 -33.19 14.05 29.71
C MET A 2 -33.13 12.59 29.29
N HIS A 3 -34.30 11.96 29.19
CA HIS A 3 -34.48 10.64 28.60
C HIS A 3 -34.44 10.76 27.07
N PHE A 4 -33.30 10.45 26.44
CA PHE A 4 -33.25 10.23 25.00
C PHE A 4 -33.73 8.81 24.68
N LYS A 5 -34.99 8.74 24.24
CA LYS A 5 -35.65 7.52 23.78
C LYS A 5 -34.92 6.96 22.56
N GLN A 6 -34.60 5.68 22.65
CA GLN A 6 -34.03 4.85 21.60
C GLN A 6 -35.06 4.69 20.46
N TYR A 7 -34.74 5.18 19.26
CA TYR A 7 -35.48 4.84 18.04
C TYR A 7 -34.69 3.80 17.27
N ILE A 8 -35.01 2.52 17.49
CA ILE A 8 -34.53 1.41 16.68
C ILE A 8 -35.27 1.49 15.33
N ARG A 9 -34.57 1.96 14.30
CA ARG A 9 -35.03 1.86 12.91
C ARG A 9 -34.67 0.48 12.38
N THR A 10 -35.65 -0.41 12.34
CA THR A 10 -35.53 -1.72 11.68
C THR A 10 -35.38 -1.51 10.17
N ILE A 11 -34.17 -1.68 9.64
CA ILE A 11 -33.89 -1.65 8.20
C ILE A 11 -33.97 -3.10 7.69
N LEU A 12 -34.98 -3.38 6.86
CA LEU A 12 -35.12 -4.62 6.10
C LEU A 12 -34.16 -4.55 4.90
N ILE A 13 -33.07 -5.31 4.94
CA ILE A 13 -32.13 -5.45 3.83
C ILE A 13 -32.45 -6.74 3.08
N THR A 14 -32.97 -6.61 1.87
CA THR A 14 -33.15 -7.71 0.92
C THR A 14 -31.78 -8.14 0.39
N VAL A 15 -31.31 -9.32 0.80
CA VAL A 15 -30.03 -9.90 0.35
C VAL A 15 -30.27 -10.64 -0.97
N THR A 16 -29.84 -10.04 -2.08
CA THR A 16 -29.64 -10.75 -3.34
C THR A 16 -28.37 -11.59 -3.22
N LEU A 17 -28.51 -12.92 -3.16
CA LEU A 17 -27.40 -13.87 -3.12
C LEU A 17 -26.67 -13.84 -4.48
N ALA A 18 -25.57 -13.08 -4.58
CA ALA A 18 -24.62 -13.23 -5.66
C ALA A 18 -23.59 -14.28 -5.25
N THR A 19 -23.58 -15.43 -5.92
CA THR A 19 -22.62 -16.52 -5.68
C THR A 19 -21.24 -16.07 -6.14
N VAL A 20 -20.39 -15.57 -5.23
CA VAL A 20 -19.02 -15.20 -5.56
C VAL A 20 -18.11 -16.40 -5.37
N ALA A 21 -17.46 -16.83 -6.46
CA ALA A 21 -16.48 -17.91 -6.44
C ALA A 21 -15.23 -17.49 -5.66
N VAL A 22 -14.98 -18.14 -4.52
CA VAL A 22 -13.76 -17.93 -3.73
C VAL A 22 -12.57 -18.56 -4.45
N ALA A 23 -11.75 -17.74 -5.10
CA ALA A 23 -10.46 -18.17 -5.64
C ALA A 23 -9.42 -18.16 -4.51
N THR A 24 -9.14 -19.32 -3.93
CA THR A 24 -8.05 -19.49 -2.95
C THR A 24 -6.69 -19.36 -3.64
N PHE A 25 -6.10 -18.16 -3.58
CA PHE A 25 -4.72 -17.94 -4.01
C PHE A 25 -3.74 -18.40 -2.90
N ALA A 26 -3.09 -19.54 -3.14
CA ALA A 26 -1.97 -20.00 -2.35
C ALA A 26 -0.76 -19.06 -2.52
N MET A 27 -0.53 -18.17 -1.55
CA MET A 27 0.66 -17.32 -1.48
C MET A 27 1.65 -17.91 -0.46
N GLY A 28 2.80 -18.38 -0.95
CA GLY A 28 3.87 -18.94 -0.13
C GLY A 28 4.59 -17.90 0.73
N ASN A 29 4.70 -18.24 2.02
CA ASN A 29 5.66 -17.83 3.05
C ASN A 29 5.84 -16.34 3.45
N ARG A 30 5.34 -16.04 4.66
CA ARG A 30 5.61 -14.90 5.57
C ARG A 30 5.00 -13.52 5.25
N ALA A 31 3.99 -13.43 4.40
CA ALA A 31 3.04 -12.33 4.48
C ALA A 31 2.01 -12.66 5.57
N VAL A 32 1.89 -11.82 6.61
CA VAL A 32 0.76 -11.94 7.54
C VAL A 32 -0.52 -11.86 6.70
N ASP A 33 -1.35 -12.90 6.81
CA ASP A 33 -2.60 -13.01 6.07
C ASP A 33 -3.42 -11.70 6.23
N PRO A 34 -3.81 -11.03 5.13
CA PRO A 34 -4.67 -9.86 5.18
C PRO A 34 -5.90 -10.05 6.06
N ALA A 35 -6.49 -11.25 6.07
CA ALA A 35 -7.62 -11.59 6.93
C ALA A 35 -7.25 -11.50 8.42
N GLN A 36 -6.12 -12.09 8.80
CA GLN A 36 -5.64 -12.03 10.19
C GLN A 36 -5.36 -10.59 10.64
N ARG A 37 -4.81 -9.75 9.77
CA ARG A 37 -4.57 -8.34 10.10
C ARG A 37 -5.86 -7.55 10.36
N MET A 38 -6.95 -7.92 9.70
CA MET A 38 -8.23 -7.22 9.78
C MET A 38 -9.19 -7.82 10.81
N SER A 39 -8.94 -9.04 11.26
CA SER A 39 -9.74 -9.73 12.28
C SER A 39 -10.03 -8.85 13.52
N TYR A 40 -9.02 -8.12 14.02
CA TYR A 40 -9.19 -7.22 15.16
C TYR A 40 -10.24 -6.14 14.86
N ILE A 41 -10.07 -5.36 13.79
CA ILE A 41 -11.01 -4.26 13.50
C ILE A 41 -12.40 -4.79 13.13
N PHE A 42 -12.48 -5.90 12.42
CA PHE A 42 -13.77 -6.51 12.08
C PHE A 42 -14.54 -6.98 13.32
N SER A 43 -13.84 -7.51 14.32
CA SER A 43 -14.45 -7.87 15.60
C SER A 43 -14.96 -6.65 16.38
N GLN A 44 -14.21 -5.54 16.38
CA GLN A 44 -14.63 -4.31 17.06
C GLN A 44 -15.86 -3.67 16.39
N LEU A 45 -15.95 -3.78 15.06
CA LEU A 45 -17.07 -3.27 14.27
C LEU A 45 -18.29 -4.22 14.25
N ASN A 46 -18.20 -5.37 14.92
CA ASN A 46 -19.23 -6.40 14.95
C ASN A 46 -19.72 -6.82 13.54
N LEU A 47 -18.80 -6.92 12.58
CA LEU A 47 -19.14 -7.36 11.23
C LEU A 47 -19.51 -8.85 11.24
N THR A 48 -20.55 -9.23 10.51
CA THR A 48 -20.87 -10.64 10.25
C THR A 48 -19.79 -11.30 9.38
N GLU A 49 -19.64 -12.62 9.44
CA GLU A 49 -18.65 -13.35 8.64
C GLU A 49 -18.79 -13.06 7.13
N SER A 50 -20.02 -12.94 6.62
CA SER A 50 -20.28 -12.56 5.22
C SER A 50 -19.74 -11.17 4.89
N GLN A 51 -20.06 -10.18 5.73
CA GLN A 51 -19.57 -8.81 5.54
C GLN A 51 -18.04 -8.74 5.66
N GLN A 52 -17.43 -9.51 6.56
CA GLN A 52 -15.97 -9.58 6.68
C GLN A 52 -15.33 -10.10 5.40
N ALA A 53 -15.89 -11.16 4.79
CA ALA A 53 -15.39 -11.70 3.53
C ALA A 53 -15.51 -10.67 2.40
N GLU A 54 -16.68 -10.06 2.23
CA GLU A 54 -16.92 -9.06 1.17
C GLU A 54 -16.04 -7.81 1.31
N VAL A 55 -15.88 -7.31 2.54
CA VAL A 55 -15.00 -6.17 2.83
C VAL A 55 -13.54 -6.54 2.59
N LEU A 56 -13.12 -7.75 2.97
CA LEU A 56 -11.76 -8.21 2.73
C LEU A 56 -11.45 -8.31 1.23
N ASP A 57 -12.35 -8.89 0.45
CA ASP A 57 -12.21 -8.99 -1.01
C ASP A 57 -12.12 -7.61 -1.66
N LEU A 58 -12.98 -6.67 -1.23
CA LEU A 58 -12.93 -5.29 -1.67
C LEU A 58 -11.58 -4.64 -1.36
N LEU A 59 -11.06 -4.82 -0.14
CA LEU A 59 -9.77 -4.24 0.27
C LEU A 59 -8.61 -4.85 -0.51
N ILE A 60 -8.64 -6.15 -0.79
CA ILE A 60 -7.64 -6.84 -1.62
C ILE A 60 -7.66 -6.27 -3.03
N ALA A 61 -8.83 -6.22 -3.67
CA ALA A 61 -8.99 -5.67 -5.02
C ALA A 61 -8.56 -4.20 -5.09
N PHE A 62 -8.97 -3.40 -4.11
CA PHE A 62 -8.56 -2.00 -4.00
C PHE A 62 -7.05 -1.88 -3.88
N SER A 63 -6.39 -2.68 -3.04
CA SER A 63 -4.93 -2.68 -2.88
C SER A 63 -4.18 -3.05 -4.17
N ALA A 64 -4.74 -3.95 -4.98
CA ALA A 64 -4.16 -4.32 -6.27
C ALA A 64 -4.23 -3.16 -7.27
N ASP A 65 -5.39 -2.49 -7.34
CA ASP A 65 -5.59 -1.29 -8.14
C ASP A 65 -4.63 -0.16 -7.72
N GLN A 66 -4.48 0.07 -6.41
CA GLN A 66 -3.53 1.07 -5.89
C GLN A 66 -2.09 0.79 -6.33
N ARG A 67 -1.67 -0.48 -6.32
CA ARG A 67 -0.33 -0.89 -6.75
C ARG A 67 -0.12 -0.62 -8.24
N SER A 68 -1.11 -0.92 -9.07
CA SER A 68 -1.08 -0.63 -10.50
C SER A 68 -0.97 0.88 -10.76
N GLN A 69 -1.84 1.69 -10.14
CA GLN A 69 -1.79 3.15 -10.28
C GLN A 69 -0.48 3.76 -9.80
N MET A 70 0.11 3.21 -8.73
CA MET A 70 1.41 3.64 -8.23
C MET A 70 2.53 3.37 -9.25
N GLN A 71 2.46 2.26 -9.98
CA GLN A 71 3.43 1.97 -11.04
C GLN A 71 3.33 2.99 -12.17
N THR A 72 2.13 3.23 -12.69
CA THR A 72 1.88 4.26 -13.72
C THR A 72 2.35 5.64 -13.25
N HIS A 73 2.09 5.99 -12.00
CA HIS A 73 2.56 7.24 -11.45
C HIS A 73 4.09 7.34 -11.39
N ARG A 74 4.77 6.27 -10.97
CA ARG A 74 6.24 6.24 -10.93
C ARG A 74 6.84 6.43 -12.31
N GLU A 75 6.23 5.83 -13.33
CA GLU A 75 6.64 6.00 -14.73
C GLU A 75 6.42 7.44 -15.19
N ALA A 76 5.25 8.02 -14.91
CA ALA A 76 4.95 9.41 -15.23
C ALA A 76 5.92 10.40 -14.55
N MET A 77 6.30 10.14 -13.28
CA MET A 77 7.28 10.98 -12.56
C MET A 77 8.69 10.84 -13.11
N ARG A 78 9.06 9.68 -13.66
CA ARG A 78 10.36 9.49 -14.32
C ARG A 78 10.43 10.21 -15.66
N ALA A 79 9.32 10.26 -16.39
CA ALA A 79 9.22 10.93 -17.68
C ALA A 79 8.97 12.45 -17.59
N ALA A 80 8.59 12.96 -16.41
CA ALA A 80 8.30 14.38 -16.21
C ALA A 80 9.58 15.24 -16.33
N ASP A 81 9.52 16.20 -17.24
CA ASP A 81 10.52 17.26 -17.40
C ASP A 81 9.80 18.62 -17.58
N PRO A 82 9.99 19.60 -16.68
CA PRO A 82 10.81 19.55 -15.45
C PRO A 82 10.23 18.62 -14.38
N ARG A 83 11.11 18.14 -13.48
CA ARG A 83 10.70 17.34 -12.33
C ARG A 83 9.81 18.16 -11.37
N PRO A 84 8.76 17.56 -10.79
CA PRO A 84 7.92 18.26 -9.83
C PRO A 84 8.69 18.71 -8.59
N THR A 85 8.37 19.90 -8.12
CA THR A 85 8.89 20.49 -6.89
C THR A 85 8.35 19.74 -5.66
N ARG A 86 9.00 19.95 -4.51
CA ARG A 86 8.56 19.34 -3.23
C ARG A 86 7.13 19.76 -2.85
N ALA A 87 6.78 21.02 -3.10
CA ALA A 87 5.43 21.53 -2.81
C ALA A 87 4.38 20.83 -3.68
N GLU A 88 4.66 20.67 -4.98
CA GLU A 88 3.78 19.96 -5.91
C GLU A 88 3.66 18.47 -5.56
N LEU A 89 4.75 17.82 -5.14
CA LEU A 89 4.71 16.42 -4.69
C LEU A 89 3.85 16.25 -3.43
N LEU A 90 3.91 17.19 -2.48
CA LEU A 90 3.05 17.17 -1.29
C LEU A 90 1.58 17.34 -1.67
N ALA A 91 1.27 18.35 -2.50
CA ALA A 91 -0.09 18.58 -2.98
C ALA A 91 -0.64 17.37 -3.75
N LEU A 92 0.18 16.75 -4.61
CA LEU A 92 -0.19 15.56 -5.37
C LEU A 92 -0.44 14.35 -4.45
N ARG A 93 0.39 14.17 -3.41
CA ARG A 93 0.21 13.11 -2.42
C ARG A 93 -1.11 13.30 -1.66
N ASP A 94 -1.37 14.51 -1.19
CA ASP A 94 -2.55 14.80 -0.37
C ASP A 94 -3.84 14.71 -1.20
N SER A 95 -3.81 15.23 -2.44
CA SER A 95 -4.89 15.08 -3.42
C SER A 95 -5.22 13.60 -3.67
N ARG A 96 -4.21 12.76 -3.89
CA ARG A 96 -4.42 11.33 -4.09
C ARG A 96 -4.92 10.61 -2.88
N ARG A 97 -4.39 10.93 -1.69
CA ARG A 97 -4.87 10.33 -0.44
C ARG A 97 -6.35 10.63 -0.30
N SER A 98 -6.77 11.88 -0.50
CA SER A 98 -8.18 12.28 -0.45
C SER A 98 -9.02 11.53 -1.48
N ALA A 99 -8.60 11.49 -2.75
CA ALA A 99 -9.33 10.81 -3.81
C ALA A 99 -9.48 9.29 -3.54
N GLN A 100 -8.42 8.65 -3.06
CA GLN A 100 -8.43 7.23 -2.73
C GLN A 100 -9.32 6.93 -1.53
N THR A 101 -9.28 7.78 -0.49
CA THR A 101 -10.16 7.64 0.68
C THR A 101 -11.63 7.79 0.27
N GLN A 102 -11.95 8.74 -0.61
CA GLN A 102 -13.31 8.92 -1.12
C GLN A 102 -13.80 7.66 -1.86
N VAL A 103 -13.02 7.18 -2.85
CA VAL A 103 -13.39 5.98 -3.63
C VAL A 103 -13.58 4.76 -2.71
N LEU A 104 -12.70 4.58 -1.73
CA LEU A 104 -12.83 3.49 -0.77
C LEU A 104 -14.10 3.62 0.08
N THR A 105 -14.37 4.82 0.58
CA THR A 105 -15.57 5.12 1.38
C THR A 105 -16.84 4.84 0.60
N ASP A 106 -16.92 5.31 -0.65
CA ASP A 106 -18.08 5.11 -1.51
C ASP A 106 -18.34 3.62 -1.76
N ARG A 107 -17.29 2.83 -2.00
CA ARG A 107 -17.41 1.36 -2.19
C ARG A 107 -17.77 0.64 -0.89
N LEU A 108 -17.25 1.05 0.26
CA LEU A 108 -17.59 0.43 1.54
C LEU A 108 -19.05 0.73 1.96
N ASN A 109 -19.56 1.93 1.63
CA ASN A 109 -20.95 2.30 1.89
C ASN A 109 -21.99 1.47 1.11
N THR A 110 -21.57 0.69 0.11
CA THR A 110 -22.48 -0.27 -0.54
C THR A 110 -22.64 -1.57 0.26
N LEU A 111 -21.70 -1.86 1.17
CA LEU A 111 -21.64 -3.11 1.95
C LEU A 111 -21.95 -2.90 3.44
N LEU A 112 -21.58 -1.72 3.96
CA LEU A 112 -21.63 -1.38 5.37
C LEU A 112 -22.48 -0.13 5.60
N ALA A 113 -23.03 -0.01 6.81
CA ALA A 113 -23.67 1.22 7.25
C ALA A 113 -22.64 2.38 7.27
N PRO A 114 -23.05 3.63 6.97
CA PRO A 114 -22.13 4.76 6.88
C PRO A 114 -21.27 4.99 8.14
N GLU A 115 -21.83 4.73 9.32
CA GLU A 115 -21.16 4.90 10.60
C GLU A 115 -20.01 3.89 10.75
N ILE A 116 -20.27 2.62 10.38
CA ILE A 116 -19.27 1.55 10.40
C ILE A 116 -18.19 1.80 9.35
N THR A 117 -18.58 2.27 8.16
CA THR A 117 -17.63 2.66 7.11
C THR A 117 -16.69 3.76 7.61
N ALA A 118 -17.22 4.80 8.25
CA ALA A 118 -16.41 5.91 8.76
C ALA A 118 -15.37 5.44 9.78
N GLU A 119 -15.75 4.54 10.71
CA GLU A 119 -14.84 3.95 11.68
C GLU A 119 -13.77 3.08 11.01
N LEU A 120 -14.16 2.22 10.06
CA LEU A 120 -13.22 1.38 9.32
C LEU A 120 -12.23 2.22 8.51
N VAL A 121 -12.69 3.24 7.79
CA VAL A 121 -11.84 4.14 7.00
C VAL A 121 -10.87 4.90 7.90
N THR A 122 -11.33 5.38 9.06
CA THR A 122 -10.48 6.04 10.05
C THR A 122 -9.37 5.11 10.55
N TYR A 123 -9.73 3.87 10.88
CA TYR A 123 -8.76 2.84 11.28
C TYR A 123 -7.74 2.57 10.16
N LEU A 124 -8.20 2.38 8.93
CA LEU A 124 -7.33 2.12 7.78
C LEU A 124 -6.38 3.27 7.49
N ASP A 125 -6.84 4.52 7.62
CA ASP A 125 -6.03 5.71 7.41
C ASP A 125 -4.93 5.84 8.48
N ALA A 126 -5.26 5.58 9.76
CA ALA A 126 -4.30 5.55 10.86
C ALA A 126 -3.23 4.45 10.67
N HIS A 127 -3.61 3.30 10.11
CA HIS A 127 -2.71 2.15 9.95
C HIS A 127 -2.02 2.10 8.58
N ARG A 128 -2.32 3.03 7.67
CA ARG A 128 -1.70 3.12 6.34
C ARG A 128 -0.24 3.58 6.39
N GLY A 129 0.11 4.41 7.39
CA GLY A 129 1.41 5.08 7.48
C GLY A 129 2.50 4.32 8.24
N GLY A 130 2.17 3.25 8.95
CA GLY A 130 3.06 2.61 9.95
C GLY A 130 4.28 1.86 9.40
N MET A 131 4.38 1.63 8.08
CA MET A 131 5.45 0.80 7.50
C MET A 131 6.59 1.60 6.81
N MET A 132 6.58 2.94 6.84
CA MET A 132 7.64 3.76 6.21
C MET A 132 8.45 4.63 7.17
N SER A 133 8.45 4.31 8.47
CA SER A 133 9.44 4.83 9.43
C SER A 133 10.51 3.78 9.77
N GLY A 134 10.98 3.05 8.76
CA GLY A 134 12.06 2.07 8.91
C GLY A 134 13.03 2.19 7.74
N GLY A 135 14.09 2.99 7.89
CA GLY A 135 15.24 2.92 7.00
C GLY A 135 15.71 4.20 6.32
N ARG A 136 15.56 5.38 6.94
CA ARG A 136 16.67 6.34 6.87
C ARG A 136 17.70 5.91 7.91
N ARG A 137 18.44 4.85 7.61
CA ARG A 137 19.79 4.71 8.18
C ARG A 137 20.68 5.57 7.31
N ASP A 138 21.36 6.47 7.97
CA ASP A 138 22.39 7.36 7.46
C ASP A 138 23.34 6.62 6.50
N VAL A 139 23.26 6.96 5.21
CA VAL A 139 24.40 6.81 4.29
C VAL A 139 24.79 8.21 3.86
N THR A 140 25.17 9.00 4.84
CA THR A 140 26.03 10.18 4.68
C THR A 140 26.99 10.14 5.86
N GLY A 141 28.13 9.47 5.67
CA GLY A 141 29.12 9.31 6.74
C GLY A 141 30.12 8.17 6.53
N SER A 142 30.77 8.09 5.36
CA SER A 142 32.09 7.44 5.27
C SER A 142 32.97 8.14 4.23
N ILE A 143 33.26 9.41 4.53
CA ILE A 143 34.54 10.02 4.17
C ILE A 143 35.44 9.75 5.38
N GLY A 144 36.40 8.82 5.23
CA GLY A 144 37.33 8.46 6.29
C GLY A 144 38.07 7.16 5.97
N GLY A 145 39.27 7.28 5.40
CA GLY A 145 39.99 6.18 4.76
C GLY A 145 40.46 5.01 5.64
N ARG A 146 40.77 3.90 4.97
CA ARG A 146 41.98 3.10 5.20
C ARG A 146 42.13 2.10 4.07
N GLY A 147 43.29 2.15 3.43
CA GLY A 147 43.58 1.44 2.20
C GLY A 147 43.68 -0.07 2.35
N HIS A 148 43.48 -0.75 1.22
CA HIS A 148 44.14 -2.00 0.94
C HIS A 148 44.40 -2.08 -0.56
N GLY A 149 45.60 -1.65 -0.96
CA GLY A 149 46.19 -2.10 -2.20
C GLY A 149 46.48 -3.59 -2.06
N LYS A 150 45.95 -4.40 -2.97
CA LYS A 150 46.48 -5.74 -3.25
C LYS A 150 46.46 -5.99 -4.76
N HIS A 151 47.68 -6.03 -5.29
CA HIS A 151 48.16 -6.86 -6.40
C HIS A 151 47.52 -6.66 -7.78
N ARG A 152 48.00 -5.60 -8.47
CA ARG A 152 48.22 -5.64 -9.92
C ARG A 152 49.64 -6.19 -10.14
N GLY A 153 49.74 -7.51 -10.16
CA GLY A 153 50.98 -8.25 -10.47
C GLY A 153 51.05 -8.56 -11.96
N TYR A 154 52.23 -8.30 -12.51
CA TYR A 154 52.63 -8.37 -13.90
C TYR A 154 52.48 -9.76 -14.53
N ASN A 155 52.14 -9.80 -15.82
CA ASN A 155 52.79 -10.74 -16.72
C ASN A 155 53.21 -10.00 -18.00
N GLN A 156 54.48 -9.61 -18.02
CA GLN A 156 55.23 -9.17 -19.20
C GLN A 156 55.81 -10.40 -19.89
N SER A 157 55.45 -10.62 -21.15
CA SER A 157 56.27 -11.24 -22.21
C SER A 157 55.29 -11.54 -23.35
N SER A 158 55.45 -11.05 -24.58
CA SER A 158 56.69 -10.86 -25.31
C SER A 158 56.49 -9.92 -26.49
N ASN A 159 57.51 -9.09 -26.71
CA ASN A 159 57.82 -8.40 -27.97
C ASN A 159 57.79 -9.36 -29.17
N GLN A 160 57.19 -8.89 -30.26
CA GLN A 160 57.71 -9.01 -31.64
C GLN A 160 56.87 -8.06 -32.50
N GLU A 161 57.29 -6.81 -32.65
CA GLU A 161 58.13 -6.33 -33.77
C GLU A 161 57.61 -6.73 -35.15
N ARG A 162 57.01 -5.75 -35.84
CA ARG A 162 57.23 -5.32 -37.25
C ARG A 162 56.03 -4.45 -37.65
N ILE A 163 56.14 -3.13 -37.61
CA ILE A 163 56.80 -2.25 -38.61
C ILE A 163 56.28 -2.53 -40.02
N GLU A 164 55.33 -1.68 -40.41
CA GLU A 164 55.17 -0.93 -41.67
C GLU A 164 55.31 -1.65 -43.02
N GLY A 165 54.38 -1.34 -43.93
CA GLY A 165 54.52 -1.53 -45.38
C GLY A 165 53.32 -2.19 -46.02
#